data_AF-F4CIS6-F1
#
_entry.id   AF-F4CIS6-F1
#
_cell.length_a   1.000
_cell.length_b   1.000
_cell.length_c   1.000
_cell.angle_alpha   90.00
_cell.angle_beta   90.00
_cell.angle_gamma   90.00
#
_symmetry.space_group_name_H-M   'P 1'
#
loop_
_entity.id
_entity.type
_entity.pdbx_description
1 polymer ?
#
loop_
_entity_poly.entity_id
_entity_poly.type
_entity_poly.pdbx_seq_one_letter_code
_entity_poly.pdbx_strand_id
1 'polypeptide(L)'
;MTVEAALVLGVLVLVTLAAVGAVLTVVAAVRCTDAAREAARLAARGEPERGRAVAGRLAPPGAAVEITTSGDEILVVVTAAPVRPLPLQVGGRAVAVAEPESGPVPGPAGDEEPPAAGSGGADAVPGPNPSGAGREAGAGLLILSGTGLRRPRRRRRIARRATRRAPRRQAVGTGTNPAPRRPRDDAHAARRAVGCAPGGVGRGRPGVPADDSGVATVWGAAVAALLLAIAAVGVDVGSAVLARHRAEAAADLSALAAATDAALGERSACPRAEAVAAAMGSTVRRCTLDGWDAVVEVTVTRAFSLFGGSEAHARARAGPVERPDGGL
;
A
#
# COMPACT_ATOMS: atom_id res chain seq x y z
N MET A 1 -3.73 3.54 42.94
CA MET A 1 -3.32 3.24 41.55
C MET A 1 -2.26 4.27 41.18
N THR A 2 -1.00 3.86 40.98
CA THR A 2 0.07 4.79 40.59
C THR A 2 -0.15 5.24 39.15
N VAL A 3 0.19 6.49 38.86
CA VAL A 3 0.08 7.07 37.51
C VAL A 3 0.81 6.20 36.47
N GLU A 4 1.88 5.52 36.88
CA GLU A 4 2.67 4.59 36.06
C GLU A 4 1.88 3.37 35.61
N ALA A 5 1.11 2.74 36.51
CA ALA A 5 0.26 1.60 36.13
C ALA A 5 -0.82 2.01 35.13
N ALA A 6 -1.35 3.24 35.26
CA ALA A 6 -2.31 3.80 34.30
C ALA A 6 -1.66 4.05 32.93
N LEU A 7 -0.42 4.56 32.89
CA LEU A 7 0.31 4.77 31.64
C LEU A 7 0.64 3.46 30.94
N VAL A 8 1.13 2.45 31.67
CA VAL A 8 1.43 1.13 31.10
C VAL A 8 0.17 0.49 30.53
N LEU A 9 -0.94 0.53 31.26
CA LEU A 9 -2.23 0.01 30.78
C LEU A 9 -2.70 0.78 29.54
N GLY A 10 -2.58 2.11 29.52
CA GLY A 10 -2.94 2.93 28.37
C GLY A 10 -2.13 2.60 27.11
N VAL A 11 -0.81 2.43 27.25
CA VAL A 11 0.09 2.00 26.17
C VAL A 11 -0.28 0.60 25.68
N LEU A 12 -0.50 -0.35 26.60
CA LEU A 12 -0.85 -1.72 26.26
C LEU A 12 -2.18 -1.78 25.48
N VAL A 13 -3.19 -1.04 25.93
CA VAL A 13 -4.48 -0.93 25.24
C VAL A 13 -4.29 -0.33 23.86
N LEU A 14 -3.53 0.76 23.73
CA LEU A 14 -3.26 1.41 22.44
C LEU A 14 -2.57 0.45 21.46
N VAL A 15 -1.52 -0.24 21.89
CA VAL A 15 -0.81 -1.23 21.07
C VAL A 15 -1.74 -2.37 20.66
N THR A 16 -2.51 -2.90 21.60
CA THR A 16 -3.43 -4.01 21.33
C THR A 16 -4.46 -3.61 20.29
N LEU A 17 -5.06 -2.42 20.42
CA LEU A 17 -5.99 -1.88 19.44
C LEU A 17 -5.33 -1.67 18.07
N ALA A 18 -4.09 -1.19 18.04
CA ALA A 18 -3.34 -1.03 16.80
C ALA A 18 -3.05 -2.40 16.13
N ALA A 19 -2.64 -3.40 16.91
CA ALA A 19 -2.38 -4.76 16.42
C ALA A 19 -3.67 -5.43 15.89
N VAL A 20 -4.78 -5.32 16.62
CA VAL A 20 -6.09 -5.79 16.17
C VAL A 20 -6.50 -5.06 14.89
N GLY A 21 -6.35 -3.73 14.84
CA GLY A 21 -6.60 -2.93 13.64
C GLY A 21 -5.78 -3.41 12.44
N ALA A 22 -4.48 -3.69 12.63
CA ALA A 22 -3.62 -4.25 11.59
C ALA A 22 -4.13 -5.61 11.10
N VAL A 23 -4.45 -6.54 12.00
CA VAL A 23 -5.03 -7.84 11.63
C VAL A 23 -6.34 -7.67 10.85
N LEU A 24 -7.24 -6.79 11.31
CA LEU A 24 -8.50 -6.50 10.62
C LEU A 24 -8.27 -5.93 9.22
N THR A 25 -7.28 -5.05 9.04
CA THR A 25 -6.92 -4.53 7.70
C THR A 25 -6.42 -5.63 6.76
N VAL A 26 -5.60 -6.56 7.27
CA VAL A 26 -5.09 -7.69 6.48
C VAL A 26 -6.24 -8.63 6.10
N VAL A 27 -7.09 -9.02 7.05
CA VAL A 27 -8.27 -9.86 6.79
C VAL A 27 -9.20 -9.20 5.77
N ALA A 28 -9.43 -7.89 5.89
CA ALA A 28 -10.24 -7.15 4.94
C ALA A 28 -9.62 -7.13 3.53
N ALA A 29 -8.30 -6.97 3.41
CA ALA A 29 -7.62 -7.01 2.13
C ALA A 29 -7.71 -8.39 1.46
N VAL A 30 -7.58 -9.47 2.23
CA VAL A 30 -7.76 -10.86 1.75
C VAL A 30 -9.19 -11.04 1.23
N ARG A 31 -10.20 -10.68 2.04
CA ARG A 31 -11.62 -10.78 1.66
C ARG A 31 -11.99 -9.95 0.45
N CYS A 32 -11.44 -8.74 0.30
CA CYS A 32 -11.62 -7.93 -0.89
C CYS A 32 -11.05 -8.61 -2.15
N THR A 33 -9.91 -9.29 -2.02
CA THR A 33 -9.27 -10.00 -3.15
C THR A 33 -10.08 -11.23 -3.56
N ASP A 34 -10.57 -12.00 -2.59
CA ASP A 34 -11.41 -13.17 -2.86
C ASP A 34 -12.76 -12.76 -3.47
N ALA A 35 -13.38 -11.70 -2.94
CA ALA A 35 -14.60 -11.13 -3.52
C ALA A 35 -14.41 -10.65 -4.96
N ALA A 36 -13.29 -9.97 -5.24
CA ALA A 36 -12.97 -9.49 -6.59
C ALA A 36 -12.80 -10.65 -7.58
N ARG A 37 -12.07 -11.72 -7.19
CA ARG A 37 -11.86 -12.90 -8.05
C ARG A 37 -13.16 -13.61 -8.41
N GLU A 38 -14.04 -13.78 -7.44
CA GLU A 38 -15.30 -14.48 -7.67
C GLU A 38 -16.27 -13.65 -8.51
N ALA A 39 -16.35 -12.33 -8.27
CA ALA A 39 -17.12 -11.44 -9.12
C ALA A 39 -16.57 -11.37 -10.55
N ALA A 40 -15.24 -11.38 -10.72
CA ALA A 40 -14.62 -11.37 -12.06
C ALA A 40 -14.98 -12.64 -12.85
N ARG A 41 -14.97 -13.81 -12.21
CA ARG A 41 -15.40 -15.08 -12.84
C ARG A 41 -16.86 -15.07 -13.29
N LEU A 42 -17.76 -14.53 -12.47
CA LEU A 42 -19.18 -14.41 -12.82
C LEU A 42 -19.42 -13.37 -13.91
N ALA A 43 -18.69 -12.25 -13.86
CA ALA A 43 -18.78 -11.23 -14.88
C ALA A 43 -18.25 -11.74 -16.25
N ALA A 44 -17.20 -12.56 -16.26
CA ALA A 44 -16.68 -13.19 -17.48
C ALA A 44 -17.69 -14.13 -18.17
N ARG A 45 -18.65 -14.67 -17.42
CA ARG A 45 -19.78 -15.47 -17.93
C ARG A 45 -20.98 -14.63 -18.37
N GLY A 46 -20.87 -13.30 -18.33
CA GLY A 46 -21.98 -12.41 -18.65
C GLY A 46 -22.99 -12.22 -17.52
N GLU A 47 -22.67 -12.59 -16.27
CA GLU A 47 -23.54 -12.43 -15.10
C GLU A 47 -23.03 -11.37 -14.09
N PRO A 48 -22.81 -10.09 -14.49
CA PRO A 48 -22.16 -9.10 -13.64
C PRO A 48 -22.99 -8.74 -12.39
N GLU A 49 -24.32 -8.70 -12.48
CA GLU A 49 -25.19 -8.41 -11.33
C GLU A 49 -25.12 -9.51 -10.27
N ARG A 50 -25.08 -10.77 -10.70
CA ARG A 50 -24.89 -11.92 -9.81
C ARG A 50 -23.50 -11.87 -9.18
N GLY A 51 -22.49 -11.47 -9.95
CA GLY A 51 -21.14 -11.18 -9.47
C GLY A 51 -21.13 -10.14 -8.34
N ARG A 52 -21.79 -8.99 -8.52
CA ARG A 52 -21.90 -7.95 -7.48
C ARG A 52 -22.57 -8.47 -6.20
N ALA A 53 -23.64 -9.25 -6.34
CA ALA A 53 -24.33 -9.84 -5.19
C ALA A 53 -23.46 -10.85 -4.43
N VAL A 54 -22.68 -11.68 -5.14
CA VAL A 54 -21.74 -12.64 -4.53
C VAL A 54 -20.58 -11.92 -3.84
N ALA A 55 -19.98 -10.93 -4.51
CA ALA A 55 -18.92 -10.11 -3.92
C ALA A 55 -19.39 -9.39 -2.65
N GLY A 56 -20.62 -8.87 -2.63
CA GLY A 56 -21.19 -8.25 -1.43
C GLY A 56 -21.31 -9.18 -0.22
N ARG A 57 -21.42 -10.50 -0.44
CA ARG A 57 -21.44 -11.51 0.64
C ARG A 57 -20.04 -11.90 1.13
N LEU A 58 -19.04 -11.82 0.25
CA LEU A 58 -17.65 -12.17 0.57
C LEU A 58 -16.87 -10.99 1.15
N ALA A 59 -17.19 -9.77 0.68
CA ALA A 59 -16.47 -8.56 1.04
C ALA A 59 -16.73 -8.14 2.51
N PRO A 60 -15.82 -7.36 3.11
CA PRO A 60 -16.03 -6.76 4.41
C PRO A 60 -17.27 -5.85 4.44
N PRO A 61 -17.88 -5.62 5.62
CA PRO A 61 -19.00 -4.69 5.77
C PRO A 61 -18.65 -3.28 5.25
N GLY A 62 -19.56 -2.68 4.49
CA GLY A 62 -19.36 -1.34 3.92
C GLY A 62 -18.35 -1.28 2.78
N ALA A 63 -18.00 -2.43 2.19
CA ALA A 63 -17.18 -2.46 0.99
C ALA A 63 -17.96 -1.95 -0.24
N ALA A 64 -17.28 -1.21 -1.11
CA ALA A 64 -17.78 -0.81 -2.42
C ALA A 64 -17.23 -1.77 -3.48
N VAL A 65 -18.08 -2.21 -4.40
CA VAL A 65 -17.73 -3.10 -5.52
C VAL A 65 -17.97 -2.34 -6.82
N GLU A 66 -16.92 -2.22 -7.62
CA GLU A 66 -16.93 -1.60 -8.95
C GLU A 66 -16.54 -2.66 -9.98
N ILE A 67 -17.32 -2.77 -11.05
CA ILE A 67 -17.05 -3.67 -12.17
C ILE A 67 -17.03 -2.82 -13.43
N THR A 68 -15.89 -2.81 -14.11
CA THR A 68 -15.65 -2.05 -15.34
C THR A 68 -15.35 -3.03 -16.46
N THR A 69 -16.07 -2.92 -17.58
CA THR A 69 -15.85 -3.74 -18.77
C THR A 69 -15.28 -2.87 -19.88
N SER A 70 -14.21 -3.32 -20.52
CA SER A 70 -13.54 -2.66 -21.65
C SER A 70 -13.24 -3.69 -22.74
N GLY A 71 -14.07 -3.72 -23.79
CA GLY A 71 -13.99 -4.77 -24.80
C GLY A 71 -14.25 -6.15 -24.20
N ASP A 72 -13.30 -7.05 -24.35
CA ASP A 72 -13.29 -8.40 -23.75
C ASP A 72 -12.73 -8.42 -22.32
N GLU A 73 -12.16 -7.33 -21.81
CA GLU A 73 -11.57 -7.28 -20.48
C GLU A 73 -12.58 -6.79 -19.43
N ILE A 74 -12.59 -7.44 -18.27
CA ILE A 74 -13.43 -7.09 -17.13
C ILE A 74 -12.54 -6.89 -15.90
N LEU A 75 -12.49 -5.65 -15.41
CA LEU A 75 -11.81 -5.26 -14.18
C LEU A 75 -12.82 -5.16 -13.04
N VAL A 76 -12.59 -5.91 -11.97
CA VAL A 76 -13.36 -5.82 -10.72
C VAL A 76 -12.48 -5.22 -9.64
N VAL A 77 -12.96 -4.17 -8.99
CA VAL A 77 -12.31 -3.50 -7.86
C VAL A 77 -13.24 -3.53 -6.66
N VAL A 78 -12.73 -4.00 -5.52
CA VAL A 78 -13.45 -4.03 -4.25
C VAL A 78 -12.65 -3.23 -3.23
N THR A 79 -13.26 -2.22 -2.61
CA THR A 79 -12.61 -1.36 -1.60
C THR A 79 -13.39 -1.36 -0.29
N ALA A 80 -12.71 -1.27 0.85
CA ALA A 80 -13.31 -1.27 2.18
C ALA A 80 -12.52 -0.39 3.17
N ALA A 81 -13.19 0.10 4.21
CA ALA A 81 -12.59 0.88 5.30
C ALA A 81 -12.77 0.12 6.64
N PRO A 82 -11.89 -0.86 6.94
CA PRO A 82 -12.14 -1.87 7.98
C PRO A 82 -11.95 -1.37 9.42
N VAL A 83 -11.25 -0.25 9.62
CA VAL A 83 -10.92 0.27 10.95
C VAL A 83 -11.41 1.71 11.08
N ARG A 84 -12.66 1.88 11.51
CA ARG A 84 -13.16 3.23 11.87
C ARG A 84 -12.59 3.65 13.24
N PRO A 85 -12.22 4.93 13.43
CA PRO A 85 -12.42 6.08 12.53
C PRO A 85 -11.23 6.37 11.59
N LEU A 86 -10.22 5.49 11.50
CA LEU A 86 -9.04 5.76 10.67
C LEU A 86 -9.44 5.88 9.18
N PRO A 87 -8.88 6.87 8.44
CA PRO A 87 -9.11 7.04 7.01
C PRO A 87 -8.29 6.04 6.18
N LEU A 88 -8.21 4.78 6.62
CA LEU A 88 -7.49 3.70 5.94
C LEU A 88 -8.45 2.93 5.04
N GLN A 89 -8.19 2.98 3.73
CA GLN A 89 -8.87 2.15 2.75
C GLN A 89 -7.97 1.00 2.32
N VAL A 90 -8.56 -0.20 2.26
CA VAL A 90 -7.94 -1.39 1.68
C VAL A 90 -8.77 -1.82 0.48
N GLY A 91 -8.13 -2.41 -0.53
CA GLY A 91 -8.84 -2.92 -1.68
C GLY A 91 -8.18 -4.14 -2.31
N GLY A 92 -8.99 -4.89 -3.03
CA GLY A 92 -8.61 -6.01 -3.88
C GLY A 92 -9.07 -5.74 -5.31
N ARG A 93 -8.32 -6.26 -6.28
CA ARG A 93 -8.69 -6.18 -7.70
C ARG A 93 -8.50 -7.54 -8.36
N ALA A 94 -9.31 -7.81 -9.37
CA ALA A 94 -9.19 -8.96 -10.24
C ALA A 94 -9.55 -8.58 -11.67
N VAL A 95 -8.83 -9.12 -12.64
CA VAL A 95 -9.12 -8.98 -14.07
C VAL A 95 -9.54 -10.35 -14.60
N ALA A 96 -10.55 -10.37 -15.46
CA ALA A 96 -10.94 -11.52 -16.24
C ALA A 96 -11.16 -11.10 -17.69
N VAL A 97 -11.01 -12.03 -18.61
CA VAL A 97 -11.38 -11.85 -20.02
C VAL A 97 -12.71 -12.58 -20.23
N ALA A 98 -13.65 -11.94 -20.90
CA ALA A 98 -14.91 -12.56 -21.29
C ALA A 98 -14.63 -13.76 -22.20
N GLU A 99 -15.37 -14.84 -22.02
CA GLU A 99 -15.26 -15.96 -22.95
C GLU A 99 -15.65 -15.47 -24.35
N PRO A 100 -14.82 -15.72 -25.39
CA PRO A 100 -15.18 -15.36 -26.74
C PRO A 100 -16.46 -16.13 -27.07
N GLU A 101 -17.50 -15.41 -27.46
CA GLU A 101 -18.74 -16.01 -27.92
C GLU A 101 -18.41 -16.95 -29.09
N SER A 102 -18.36 -18.25 -28.78
CA SER A 102 -18.17 -19.27 -29.79
C SER A 102 -19.39 -19.18 -30.68
N GLY A 103 -19.21 -18.60 -31.88
CA GLY A 103 -20.17 -18.81 -32.96
C GLY A 103 -20.46 -20.31 -33.08
N PRO A 104 -21.67 -20.70 -33.55
CA PRO A 104 -22.10 -22.09 -33.54
C PRO A 104 -20.98 -23.00 -34.03
N VAL A 105 -20.44 -23.84 -33.15
CA VAL A 105 -19.49 -24.88 -33.54
C VAL A 105 -20.24 -25.73 -34.55
N PRO A 106 -19.82 -25.79 -35.83
CA PRO A 106 -20.42 -26.73 -36.76
C PRO A 106 -20.31 -28.10 -36.10
N GLY A 107 -21.45 -28.73 -35.78
CA GLY A 107 -21.46 -30.10 -35.29
C GLY A 107 -20.64 -30.96 -36.26
N PRO A 108 -20.02 -32.07 -35.79
CA PRO A 108 -19.32 -32.97 -36.70
C PRO A 108 -20.28 -33.28 -37.85
N ALA A 109 -19.93 -32.79 -39.04
CA ALA A 109 -20.67 -33.10 -40.24
C ALA A 109 -20.70 -34.63 -40.27
N GLY A 110 -21.91 -35.20 -40.23
CA GLY A 110 -22.08 -36.62 -40.45
C GLY A 110 -21.35 -36.99 -41.74
N ASP A 111 -20.80 -38.20 -41.76
CA ASP A 111 -19.99 -38.75 -42.84
C ASP A 111 -20.69 -38.59 -44.20
N GLU A 112 -20.47 -37.46 -44.86
CA GLU A 112 -20.82 -37.26 -46.26
C GLU A 112 -19.53 -37.46 -47.05
N GLU A 113 -19.43 -38.68 -47.58
CA GLU A 113 -18.39 -39.16 -48.46
C GLU A 113 -18.08 -38.12 -49.57
N PRO A 114 -16.84 -37.62 -49.68
CA PRO A 114 -16.52 -36.57 -50.64
C PRO A 114 -16.60 -37.13 -52.08
N PRO A 115 -17.38 -36.51 -52.99
CA PRO A 115 -17.26 -36.82 -54.42
C PRO A 115 -15.91 -36.33 -54.95
N ALA A 116 -15.37 -37.15 -55.85
CA ALA A 116 -14.05 -37.03 -56.44
C ALA A 116 -13.74 -35.64 -57.03
N ALA A 117 -12.45 -35.32 -56.96
CA ALA A 117 -11.77 -34.14 -57.45
C ALA A 117 -12.27 -33.57 -58.79
N GLY A 118 -12.51 -32.26 -58.81
CA GLY A 118 -12.56 -31.42 -60.00
C GLY A 118 -11.55 -30.28 -59.88
N SER A 119 -10.48 -30.35 -60.68
CA SER A 119 -9.47 -29.31 -60.80
C SER A 119 -9.99 -28.11 -61.60
N GLY A 120 -9.88 -26.90 -61.03
CA GLY A 120 -10.10 -25.63 -61.72
C GLY A 120 -10.19 -24.53 -60.65
N GLY A 121 -9.15 -23.74 -60.43
CA GLY A 121 -8.92 -22.52 -61.18
C GLY A 121 -8.49 -21.47 -60.16
N ALA A 122 -7.44 -20.73 -60.49
CA ALA A 122 -6.87 -19.71 -59.62
C ALA A 122 -7.86 -18.56 -59.43
N ASP A 123 -8.14 -18.18 -58.18
CA ASP A 123 -8.64 -16.85 -57.85
C ASP A 123 -7.93 -16.30 -56.61
N ALA A 124 -7.48 -15.06 -56.77
CA ALA A 124 -6.61 -14.32 -55.88
C ALA A 124 -7.25 -14.04 -54.52
N VAL A 125 -6.49 -14.25 -53.44
CA VAL A 125 -6.82 -13.73 -52.10
C VAL A 125 -6.41 -12.24 -52.07
N PRO A 126 -7.34 -11.29 -51.88
CA PRO A 126 -6.98 -9.90 -51.61
C PRO A 126 -6.50 -9.78 -50.16
N GLY A 127 -5.33 -9.19 -49.96
CA GLY A 127 -4.84 -8.85 -48.63
C GLY A 127 -5.73 -7.78 -47.95
N PRO A 128 -5.85 -7.77 -46.62
CA PRO A 128 -6.54 -6.71 -45.92
C PRO A 128 -5.73 -5.41 -45.99
N ASN A 129 -6.32 -4.42 -46.66
CA ASN A 129 -5.80 -3.07 -46.74
C ASN A 129 -6.01 -2.36 -45.37
N PRO A 130 -5.02 -1.65 -44.82
CA PRO A 130 -5.20 -0.87 -43.60
C PRO A 130 -5.88 0.47 -43.93
N SER A 131 -7.17 0.59 -43.61
CA SER A 131 -7.86 1.88 -43.68
C SER A 131 -8.73 2.09 -42.45
N GLY A 132 -8.47 3.16 -41.69
CA GLY A 132 -9.45 3.69 -40.74
C GLY A 132 -8.91 4.15 -39.40
N ALA A 133 -7.82 4.92 -39.35
CA ALA A 133 -7.55 5.79 -38.21
C ALA A 133 -8.55 6.96 -38.22
N GLY A 134 -9.79 6.65 -37.85
CA GLY A 134 -10.82 7.64 -37.51
C GLY A 134 -10.45 8.29 -36.19
N ARG A 135 -10.00 9.54 -36.27
CA ARG A 135 -9.96 10.46 -35.14
C ARG A 135 -11.41 10.83 -34.83
N GLU A 136 -11.94 10.33 -33.71
CA GLU A 136 -13.02 11.02 -33.03
C GLU A 136 -12.59 11.38 -31.60
N ALA A 137 -12.67 12.68 -31.37
CA ALA A 137 -12.45 13.33 -30.11
C ALA A 137 -13.71 13.21 -29.25
N GLY A 138 -13.51 13.07 -27.93
CA GLY A 138 -14.40 13.67 -26.95
C GLY A 138 -15.47 12.75 -26.36
N ALA A 139 -15.18 12.24 -25.17
CA ALA A 139 -16.10 12.35 -24.03
C ALA A 139 -15.28 12.16 -22.75
N GLY A 140 -14.88 13.28 -22.16
CA GLY A 140 -14.36 13.27 -20.80
C GLY A 140 -15.47 12.94 -19.82
N LEU A 141 -15.14 12.13 -18.82
CA LEU A 141 -15.78 12.26 -17.52
C LEU A 141 -14.69 12.40 -16.46
N LEU A 142 -14.39 13.66 -16.18
CA LEU A 142 -13.80 14.11 -14.93
C LEU A 142 -14.80 13.80 -13.81
N ILE A 143 -14.37 13.06 -12.79
CA ILE A 143 -14.88 13.28 -11.43
C ILE A 143 -13.68 13.59 -10.53
N LEU A 144 -13.78 14.78 -9.94
CA LEU A 144 -12.83 15.42 -9.06
C LEU A 144 -12.61 14.61 -7.77
N SER A 145 -11.36 14.54 -7.33
CA SER A 145 -10.99 14.89 -5.95
C SER A 145 -9.53 15.29 -5.89
N GLY A 146 -9.31 16.56 -5.55
CA GLY A 146 -8.02 17.20 -5.58
C GLY A 146 -7.09 16.76 -4.45
N THR A 147 -5.80 16.86 -4.72
CA THR A 147 -4.84 17.58 -3.88
C THR A 147 -3.63 17.87 -4.76
N GLY A 148 -3.50 19.14 -5.14
CA GLY A 148 -2.39 19.63 -5.95
C GLY A 148 -1.12 19.68 -5.12
N LEU A 149 -0.13 18.87 -5.50
CA LEU A 149 1.27 19.04 -5.11
C LEU A 149 2.15 18.74 -6.32
N ARG A 150 2.31 19.73 -7.21
CA ARG A 150 3.26 19.68 -8.33
C ARG A 150 4.55 20.42 -7.97
N ARG A 151 5.58 19.58 -7.80
CA ARG A 151 7.00 19.66 -8.19
C ARG A 151 7.69 21.03 -8.32
N PRO A 152 8.91 21.18 -7.74
CA PRO A 152 9.73 22.37 -7.88
C PRO A 152 10.58 22.32 -9.15
N ARG A 153 10.72 23.44 -9.87
CA ARG A 153 11.81 23.65 -10.83
C ARG A 153 12.38 25.08 -10.81
N ARG A 154 13.70 25.09 -10.65
CA ARG A 154 14.74 25.99 -11.20
C ARG A 154 14.81 27.46 -10.74
N ARG A 155 15.86 27.69 -9.93
CA ARG A 155 17.00 28.61 -10.15
C ARG A 155 16.75 29.82 -11.07
N ARG A 156 16.93 31.02 -10.51
CA ARG A 156 17.80 32.07 -11.07
C ARG A 156 18.35 32.98 -9.97
N ARG A 157 19.62 33.36 -10.17
CA ARG A 157 20.49 34.22 -9.36
C ARG A 157 20.10 35.71 -9.45
N ILE A 158 20.78 36.51 -8.61
CA ILE A 158 21.13 37.96 -8.68
C ILE A 158 20.36 38.74 -7.58
N ALA A 159 20.90 39.61 -6.74
CA ALA A 159 22.26 40.11 -6.47
C ALA A 159 22.35 40.63 -5.02
N ARG A 160 23.57 40.53 -4.49
CA ARG A 160 24.27 41.37 -3.51
C ARG A 160 23.55 42.67 -3.07
N ARG A 161 23.45 42.86 -1.75
CA ARG A 161 24.02 44.06 -1.10
C ARG A 161 24.36 43.79 0.37
N ALA A 162 25.63 44.04 0.66
CA ALA A 162 26.23 44.12 1.99
C ALA A 162 25.52 45.20 2.83
N THR A 163 25.51 45.14 4.15
CA THR A 163 26.66 45.59 4.95
C THR A 163 26.39 45.41 6.44
N ARG A 164 27.46 44.99 7.16
CA ARG A 164 27.89 45.45 8.51
C ARG A 164 26.87 45.20 9.66
N ARG A 165 27.20 44.48 10.72
CA ARG A 165 28.34 44.72 11.62
C ARG A 165 28.59 43.49 12.52
N ALA A 166 29.86 43.36 12.88
CA ALA A 166 30.50 42.24 13.55
C ALA A 166 30.23 42.15 15.08
N PRO A 167 30.70 41.08 15.75
CA PRO A 167 30.33 40.65 17.10
C PRO A 167 31.42 40.97 18.15
N ARG A 168 31.31 40.36 19.35
CA ARG A 168 32.27 40.19 20.47
C ARG A 168 31.81 40.90 21.75
N ARG A 169 32.05 40.43 22.98
CA ARG A 169 32.78 39.27 23.53
C ARG A 169 32.37 39.07 25.00
N GLN A 170 32.67 37.87 25.48
CA GLN A 170 32.76 37.44 26.87
C GLN A 170 33.48 38.44 27.79
N ALA A 171 33.10 38.46 29.07
CA ALA A 171 34.03 38.72 30.16
C ALA A 171 33.60 37.98 31.45
N VAL A 172 34.47 37.04 31.83
CA VAL A 172 34.67 36.47 33.16
C VAL A 172 35.18 37.57 34.09
N GLY A 173 34.81 37.56 35.37
CA GLY A 173 35.35 38.51 36.34
C GLY A 173 34.90 38.26 37.77
N THR A 174 35.75 37.52 38.48
CA THR A 174 35.77 37.20 39.91
C THR A 174 36.01 38.40 40.84
N GLY A 175 35.59 38.24 42.10
CA GLY A 175 36.10 38.98 43.27
C GLY A 175 35.38 40.31 43.52
N THR A 176 35.17 40.79 44.73
CA THR A 176 35.58 40.42 46.09
C THR A 176 34.75 41.32 47.02
N ASN A 177 34.39 40.82 48.20
CA ASN A 177 33.83 41.62 49.30
C ASN A 177 34.74 42.81 49.65
N PRO A 178 34.16 43.94 50.12
CA PRO A 178 34.32 44.23 51.55
C PRO A 178 33.07 44.86 52.22
N ALA A 179 32.86 44.47 53.48
CA ALA A 179 32.03 45.17 54.46
C ALA A 179 32.88 46.26 55.19
N PRO A 180 32.41 46.95 56.26
CA PRO A 180 31.07 47.39 56.67
C PRO A 180 31.05 48.90 57.05
N ARG A 181 29.86 49.50 57.27
CA ARG A 181 29.69 50.68 58.15
C ARG A 181 28.39 50.59 58.95
N ARG A 182 28.53 50.63 60.29
CA ARG A 182 27.46 50.88 61.29
C ARG A 182 27.24 52.40 61.46
N PRO A 183 26.07 52.82 61.98
CA PRO A 183 25.90 53.15 63.41
C PRO A 183 24.58 52.55 63.98
N ARG A 184 24.48 52.05 65.24
CA ARG A 184 24.36 52.73 66.56
C ARG A 184 23.31 53.84 66.55
N ASP A 185 22.36 53.95 67.47
CA ASP A 185 21.85 53.18 68.62
C ASP A 185 20.41 53.71 68.81
N ASP A 186 19.50 52.92 69.37
CA ASP A 186 18.50 53.41 70.33
C ASP A 186 17.81 52.21 70.97
N ALA A 187 18.12 52.03 72.25
CA ALA A 187 17.48 51.08 73.14
C ALA A 187 16.35 51.78 73.88
N HIS A 188 15.20 51.14 74.10
CA HIS A 188 14.49 51.18 75.38
C HIS A 188 13.43 50.06 75.52
N ALA A 189 13.62 49.28 76.59
CA ALA A 189 12.62 48.80 77.56
C ALA A 189 11.61 47.68 77.21
N ALA A 190 11.99 46.46 77.64
CA ALA A 190 11.31 45.61 78.65
C ALA A 190 9.83 45.17 78.48
N ARG A 191 9.61 43.85 78.48
CA ARG A 191 9.00 43.08 79.61
C ARG A 191 9.03 41.56 79.37
N ARG A 192 8.94 40.83 80.49
CA ARG A 192 9.30 39.42 80.77
C ARG A 192 8.17 38.41 80.51
N ALA A 193 8.54 37.14 80.26
CA ALA A 193 8.05 35.89 80.91
C ALA A 193 8.60 34.68 80.10
N VAL A 194 9.63 33.95 80.55
CA VAL A 194 9.62 32.79 81.48
C VAL A 194 8.58 31.72 81.13
N GLY A 195 9.07 30.60 80.61
CA GLY A 195 8.31 29.37 80.39
C GLY A 195 9.18 28.28 79.76
N CYS A 196 10.04 27.64 80.56
CA CYS A 196 10.62 26.35 80.23
C CYS A 196 9.66 25.25 80.70
N ALA A 197 9.30 24.33 79.81
CA ALA A 197 8.96 22.96 80.17
C ALA A 197 9.40 22.00 79.04
N PRO A 198 9.99 20.83 79.36
CA PRO A 198 10.66 19.95 78.42
C PRO A 198 9.77 18.77 78.00
N GLY A 199 10.21 18.03 76.97
CA GLY A 199 9.89 16.60 76.84
C GLY A 199 8.86 16.25 75.79
N GLY A 200 9.35 16.02 74.57
CA GLY A 200 8.57 15.45 73.49
C GLY A 200 9.39 15.26 72.22
N VAL A 201 10.58 14.66 72.32
CA VAL A 201 11.36 14.28 71.14
C VAL A 201 10.67 13.06 70.52
N GLY A 202 9.63 13.32 69.73
CA GLY A 202 9.14 12.35 68.76
C GLY A 202 10.31 12.04 67.82
N ARG A 203 10.92 10.86 67.97
CA ARG A 203 11.85 10.32 66.99
C ARG A 203 11.08 10.13 65.68
N GLY A 204 11.08 11.16 64.84
CA GLY A 204 10.80 10.99 63.43
C GLY A 204 11.85 10.01 62.90
N ARG A 205 11.43 8.78 62.56
CA ARG A 205 12.26 7.93 61.70
C ARG A 205 12.54 8.76 60.45
N PRO A 206 13.80 8.97 60.03
CA PRO A 206 14.05 9.51 58.70
C PRO A 206 13.38 8.55 57.72
N GLY A 207 12.31 9.02 57.07
CA GLY A 207 11.70 8.28 55.98
C GLY A 207 12.80 8.05 54.95
N VAL A 208 13.10 6.79 54.66
CA VAL A 208 13.92 6.43 53.51
C VAL A 208 13.26 7.11 52.31
N PRO A 209 13.95 7.99 51.56
CA PRO A 209 13.42 8.51 50.31
C PRO A 209 13.13 7.27 49.46
N ALA A 210 11.85 6.99 49.20
CA ALA A 210 11.49 5.96 48.24
C ALA A 210 12.11 6.42 46.92
N ASP A 211 13.07 5.66 46.43
CA ASP A 211 13.77 5.92 45.18
C ASP A 211 12.80 5.55 44.05
N ASP A 212 11.77 6.39 43.86
CA ASP A 212 10.81 6.39 42.74
C ASP A 212 11.57 6.82 41.47
N SER A 213 12.52 5.96 41.11
CA SER A 213 13.44 6.16 40.03
C SER A 213 12.70 5.89 38.74
N GLY A 214 12.88 6.76 37.74
CA GLY A 214 12.28 6.68 36.41
C GLY A 214 12.61 5.40 35.61
N VAL A 215 13.10 4.34 36.25
CA VAL A 215 13.21 3.00 35.67
C VAL A 215 11.84 2.51 35.19
N ALA A 216 10.75 2.80 35.89
CA ALA A 216 9.41 2.38 35.48
C ALA A 216 8.97 3.04 34.16
N THR A 217 9.25 4.33 33.97
CA THR A 217 8.95 5.04 32.71
C THR A 217 9.90 4.63 31.58
N VAL A 218 11.17 4.32 31.89
CA VAL A 218 12.11 3.76 30.91
C VAL A 218 11.63 2.40 30.41
N TRP A 219 11.18 1.50 31.30
CA TRP A 219 10.62 0.22 30.91
C TRP A 219 9.32 0.37 30.14
N GLY A 220 8.42 1.26 30.54
CA GLY A 220 7.19 1.56 29.80
C GLY A 220 7.48 2.08 28.38
N ALA A 221 8.42 3.01 28.24
CA ALA A 221 8.85 3.53 26.94
C ALA A 221 9.54 2.46 26.09
N ALA A 222 10.37 1.61 26.70
CA ALA A 222 11.05 0.51 26.02
C ALA A 222 10.05 -0.54 25.50
N VAL A 223 9.05 -0.92 26.31
CA VAL A 223 7.97 -1.83 25.90
C VAL A 223 7.12 -1.20 24.81
N ALA A 224 6.74 0.07 24.94
CA ALA A 224 6.02 0.79 23.88
C ALA A 224 6.80 0.80 22.57
N ALA A 225 8.09 1.16 22.61
CA ALA A 225 8.97 1.20 21.45
C ALA A 225 9.15 -0.20 20.83
N LEU A 226 9.33 -1.24 21.65
CA LEU A 226 9.42 -2.63 21.18
C LEU A 226 8.14 -3.07 20.47
N LEU A 227 6.98 -2.78 21.06
CA LEU A 227 5.69 -3.15 20.49
C LEU A 227 5.42 -2.39 19.18
N LEU A 228 5.74 -1.09 19.12
CA LEU A 228 5.67 -0.31 17.88
C LEU A 228 6.63 -0.84 16.83
N ALA A 229 7.84 -1.25 17.21
CA ALA A 229 8.81 -1.86 16.31
C ALA A 229 8.32 -3.20 15.76
N ILE A 230 7.76 -4.08 16.61
CA ILE A 230 7.18 -5.36 16.18
C ILE A 230 6.00 -5.13 15.23
N ALA A 231 5.10 -4.19 15.55
CA ALA A 231 3.99 -3.84 14.68
C ALA A 231 4.47 -3.29 13.33
N ALA A 232 5.47 -2.39 13.35
CA ALA A 232 6.06 -1.82 12.15
C ALA A 232 6.73 -2.89 11.26
N VAL A 233 7.48 -3.82 11.87
CA VAL A 233 8.08 -4.97 11.17
C VAL A 233 6.99 -5.89 10.61
N GLY A 234 5.93 -6.17 11.38
CA GLY A 234 4.80 -6.98 10.91
C GLY A 234 4.08 -6.37 9.72
N VAL A 235 3.86 -5.05 9.74
CA VAL A 235 3.29 -4.29 8.61
C VAL A 235 4.23 -4.31 7.41
N ASP A 236 5.53 -4.12 7.61
CA ASP A 236 6.53 -4.15 6.54
C ASP A 236 6.59 -5.54 5.86
N VAL A 237 6.70 -6.62 6.66
CA VAL A 237 6.67 -8.01 6.19
C VAL A 237 5.34 -8.34 5.50
N GLY A 238 4.21 -7.92 6.09
CA GLY A 238 2.89 -8.13 5.50
C GLY A 238 2.74 -7.43 4.15
N SER A 239 3.18 -6.17 4.06
CA SER A 239 3.21 -5.41 2.80
C SER A 239 4.13 -6.08 1.77
N ALA A 240 5.22 -6.68 2.25
CA ALA A 240 6.20 -7.34 1.41
C ALA A 240 5.66 -8.62 0.77
N VAL A 241 5.03 -9.47 1.58
CA VAL A 241 4.38 -10.72 1.16
C VAL A 241 3.23 -10.42 0.20
N LEU A 242 2.37 -9.45 0.52
CA LEU A 242 1.26 -9.06 -0.35
C LEU A 242 1.73 -8.51 -1.70
N ALA A 243 2.78 -7.69 -1.72
CA ALA A 243 3.35 -7.17 -2.96
C ALA A 243 3.97 -8.28 -3.81
N ARG A 244 4.58 -9.29 -3.18
CA ARG A 244 5.16 -10.43 -3.89
C ARG A 244 4.08 -11.29 -4.56
N HIS A 245 3.04 -11.67 -3.81
CA HIS A 245 1.92 -12.43 -4.37
C HIS A 245 1.19 -11.68 -5.48
N ARG A 246 1.05 -10.35 -5.35
CA ARG A 246 0.49 -9.52 -6.43
C ARG A 246 1.37 -9.48 -7.66
N ALA A 247 2.69 -9.40 -7.49
CA ALA A 247 3.62 -9.43 -8.60
C ALA A 247 3.56 -10.78 -9.35
N GLU A 248 3.50 -11.90 -8.61
CA GLU A 248 3.36 -13.24 -9.20
C GLU A 248 2.07 -13.36 -10.02
N ALA A 249 0.92 -13.03 -9.43
CA ALA A 249 -0.36 -13.08 -10.13
C ALA A 249 -0.43 -12.15 -11.35
N ALA A 250 0.18 -10.96 -11.27
CA ALA A 250 0.25 -10.05 -12.41
C ALA A 250 1.15 -10.60 -13.52
N ALA A 251 2.30 -11.19 -13.16
CA ALA A 251 3.21 -11.80 -14.13
C ALA A 251 2.51 -12.92 -14.91
N ASP A 252 1.81 -13.82 -14.21
CA ASP A 252 1.13 -14.97 -14.81
C ASP A 252 0.03 -14.54 -15.79
N LEU A 253 -0.82 -13.58 -15.40
CA LEU A 253 -1.88 -13.07 -16.27
C LEU A 253 -1.32 -12.32 -17.48
N SER A 254 -0.28 -11.51 -17.29
CA SER A 254 0.39 -10.84 -18.42
C SER A 254 1.08 -11.83 -19.35
N ALA A 255 1.69 -12.91 -18.81
CA ALA A 255 2.29 -13.95 -19.64
C ALA A 255 1.25 -14.71 -20.46
N LEU A 256 0.11 -15.09 -19.86
CA LEU A 256 -1.01 -15.71 -20.57
C LEU A 256 -1.57 -14.79 -21.66
N ALA A 257 -1.74 -13.50 -21.36
CA ALA A 257 -2.21 -12.52 -22.33
C ALA A 257 -1.25 -12.36 -23.53
N ALA A 258 0.06 -12.34 -23.28
CA ALA A 258 1.04 -12.35 -24.37
C ALA A 258 1.03 -13.67 -25.14
N ALA A 259 0.83 -14.81 -24.47
CA ALA A 259 0.78 -16.11 -25.11
C ALA A 259 -0.39 -16.23 -26.11
N THR A 260 -1.55 -15.63 -25.82
CA THR A 260 -2.71 -15.60 -26.73
C THR A 260 -2.36 -14.98 -28.09
N ASP A 261 -1.53 -13.95 -28.10
CA ASP A 261 -1.11 -13.22 -29.30
C ASP A 261 0.28 -13.61 -29.80
N ALA A 262 0.91 -14.65 -29.22
CA ALA A 262 2.27 -15.06 -29.56
C ALA A 262 2.41 -15.44 -31.05
N ALA A 263 1.36 -15.99 -31.66
CA ALA A 263 1.33 -16.33 -33.08
C ALA A 263 1.36 -15.13 -34.03
N LEU A 264 0.91 -13.97 -33.56
CA LEU A 264 0.94 -12.70 -34.29
C LEU A 264 2.30 -11.98 -34.14
N GLY A 265 3.13 -12.44 -33.19
CA GLY A 265 4.47 -11.96 -32.92
C GLY A 265 4.58 -10.98 -31.76
N GLU A 266 5.82 -10.58 -31.44
CA GLU A 266 6.13 -9.80 -30.24
C GLU A 266 5.48 -8.41 -30.22
N ARG A 267 5.27 -7.82 -31.40
CA ARG A 267 4.68 -6.48 -31.57
C ARG A 267 3.19 -6.41 -31.21
N SER A 268 2.48 -7.53 -31.20
CA SER A 268 1.09 -7.64 -30.74
C SER A 268 1.02 -8.17 -29.31
N ALA A 269 1.84 -9.19 -28.98
CA ALA A 269 1.83 -9.84 -27.68
C ALA A 269 2.23 -8.91 -26.51
N CYS A 270 3.31 -8.14 -26.67
CA CYS A 270 3.80 -7.31 -25.56
C CYS A 270 2.87 -6.15 -25.19
N PRO A 271 2.27 -5.39 -26.13
CA PRO A 271 1.25 -4.40 -25.79
C PRO A 271 0.04 -5.01 -25.07
N ARG A 272 -0.37 -6.23 -25.42
CA ARG A 272 -1.46 -6.95 -24.72
C ARG A 272 -1.08 -7.25 -23.26
N ALA A 273 0.13 -7.78 -23.04
CA ALA A 273 0.64 -8.01 -21.68
C ALA A 273 0.79 -6.72 -20.86
N GLU A 274 1.21 -5.61 -21.49
CA GLU A 274 1.31 -4.29 -20.87
C GLU A 274 -0.05 -3.73 -20.44
N ALA A 275 -1.09 -3.89 -21.27
CA ALA A 275 -2.45 -3.49 -20.92
C ALA A 275 -2.95 -4.23 -19.68
N VAL A 276 -2.77 -5.56 -19.65
CA VAL A 276 -3.15 -6.40 -18.50
C VAL A 276 -2.32 -6.06 -17.26
N ALA A 277 -1.02 -5.82 -17.41
CA ALA A 277 -0.16 -5.40 -16.31
C ALA A 277 -0.58 -4.04 -15.74
N ALA A 278 -0.99 -3.09 -16.59
CA ALA A 278 -1.44 -1.76 -16.20
C ALA A 278 -2.80 -1.80 -15.48
N ALA A 279 -3.76 -2.61 -15.94
CA ALA A 279 -4.99 -2.92 -15.20
C ALA A 279 -4.66 -3.60 -13.86
N MET A 280 -3.67 -4.49 -13.92
CA MET A 280 -2.83 -5.06 -12.86
C MET A 280 -2.19 -4.08 -11.89
N GLY A 281 -2.21 -2.76 -12.19
CA GLY A 281 -1.45 -1.69 -11.53
C GLY A 281 -0.02 -2.07 -11.20
N SER A 282 0.59 -2.77 -12.16
CA SER A 282 1.97 -3.18 -12.22
C SER A 282 2.57 -2.61 -13.49
N THR A 283 3.88 -2.63 -13.59
CA THR A 283 4.59 -2.19 -14.80
C THR A 283 5.38 -3.34 -15.36
N VAL A 284 5.27 -3.56 -16.67
CA VAL A 284 6.13 -4.53 -17.36
C VAL A 284 7.54 -3.96 -17.41
N ARG A 285 8.49 -4.71 -16.87
CA ARG A 285 9.92 -4.38 -16.94
C ARG A 285 10.54 -4.97 -18.21
N ARG A 286 10.10 -6.17 -18.58
CA ARG A 286 10.57 -6.89 -19.77
C ARG A 286 9.47 -7.82 -20.28
N CYS A 287 9.26 -7.83 -21.58
CA CYS A 287 8.42 -8.79 -22.28
C CYS A 287 9.25 -9.29 -23.48
N THR A 288 9.36 -10.60 -23.63
CA THR A 288 10.09 -11.24 -24.74
C THR A 288 9.39 -12.54 -25.14
N LEU A 289 9.43 -12.89 -26.43
CA LEU A 289 8.99 -14.19 -26.94
C LEU A 289 10.20 -15.13 -27.12
N ASP A 290 10.18 -16.27 -26.43
CA ASP A 290 11.13 -17.38 -26.61
C ASP A 290 10.44 -18.46 -27.46
N GLY A 291 10.52 -18.33 -28.79
CA GLY A 291 9.76 -19.17 -29.71
C GLY A 291 8.27 -18.80 -29.68
N TRP A 292 7.45 -19.69 -29.13
CA TRP A 292 6.02 -19.43 -28.89
C TRP A 292 5.73 -19.08 -27.42
N ASP A 293 6.71 -19.19 -26.54
CA ASP A 293 6.54 -18.92 -25.11
C ASP A 293 6.75 -17.44 -24.82
N ALA A 294 5.75 -16.79 -24.24
CA ALA A 294 5.87 -15.44 -23.72
C ALA A 294 6.49 -15.45 -22.33
N VAL A 295 7.57 -14.68 -22.16
CA VAL A 295 8.21 -14.41 -20.87
C VAL A 295 7.97 -12.96 -20.50
N VAL A 296 7.31 -12.75 -19.36
CA VAL A 296 6.99 -11.40 -18.86
C VAL A 296 7.55 -11.21 -17.46
N GLU A 297 8.29 -10.12 -17.26
CA GLU A 297 8.78 -9.64 -15.98
C GLU A 297 8.03 -8.37 -15.59
N VAL A 298 7.40 -8.37 -14.43
CA VAL A 298 6.60 -7.26 -13.92
C VAL A 298 7.17 -6.72 -12.62
N THR A 299 6.91 -5.46 -12.36
CA THR A 299 7.29 -4.76 -11.13
C THR A 299 6.06 -4.15 -10.47
N VAL A 300 5.91 -4.40 -9.17
CA VAL A 300 4.89 -3.82 -8.30
C VAL A 300 5.57 -2.94 -7.27
N THR A 301 5.15 -1.69 -7.18
CA THR A 301 5.64 -0.74 -6.19
C THR A 301 4.91 -0.92 -4.85
N ARG A 302 5.68 -0.97 -3.76
CA ARG A 302 5.17 -0.95 -2.39
C ARG A 302 4.95 0.49 -1.97
N ALA A 303 3.76 0.79 -1.45
CA ALA A 303 3.42 2.13 -0.96
C ALA A 303 4.22 2.51 0.30
N PHE A 304 4.72 1.52 1.05
CA PHE A 304 5.44 1.70 2.30
C PHE A 304 6.54 0.65 2.42
N SER A 305 7.75 1.08 2.75
CA SER A 305 8.90 0.22 3.08
C SER A 305 9.69 0.94 4.16
N LEU A 306 9.78 0.33 5.35
CA LEU A 306 10.64 0.80 6.44
C LEU A 306 12.04 0.23 6.32
N PHE A 307 12.18 -0.96 5.75
CA PHE A 307 13.43 -1.69 5.67
C PHE A 307 13.63 -2.28 4.26
N GLY A 308 14.20 -1.49 3.34
CA GLY A 308 14.68 -1.98 2.04
C GLY A 308 13.93 -1.46 0.81
N GLY A 309 14.02 -2.22 -0.30
CA GLY A 309 13.57 -1.82 -1.64
C GLY A 309 12.04 -1.66 -1.76
N SER A 310 11.63 -0.62 -2.49
CA SER A 310 10.23 -0.27 -2.73
C SER A 310 9.57 -1.08 -3.86
N GLU A 311 10.27 -2.04 -4.45
CA GLU A 311 9.85 -2.74 -5.66
C GLU A 311 9.86 -4.26 -5.43
N ALA A 312 8.77 -4.91 -5.78
CA ALA A 312 8.66 -6.36 -5.88
C ALA A 312 8.63 -6.74 -7.36
N HIS A 313 9.59 -7.56 -7.77
CA HIS A 313 9.65 -8.08 -9.14
C HIS A 313 9.16 -9.52 -9.17
N ALA A 314 8.48 -9.91 -10.23
CA ALA A 314 8.13 -11.29 -10.53
C ALA A 314 8.27 -11.56 -12.02
N ARG A 315 8.54 -12.81 -12.37
CA ARG A 315 8.69 -13.27 -13.75
C ARG A 315 7.83 -14.51 -13.93
N ALA A 316 7.09 -14.55 -15.03
CA ALA A 316 6.30 -15.69 -15.45
C ALA A 316 6.60 -16.04 -16.91
N ARG A 317 6.28 -17.27 -17.28
CA ARG A 317 6.39 -17.79 -18.64
C ARG A 317 5.13 -18.56 -18.98
N ALA A 318 4.56 -18.32 -20.15
CA ALA A 318 3.39 -19.04 -20.66
C ALA A 318 3.57 -19.33 -22.14
N GLY A 319 3.17 -20.52 -22.58
CA GLY A 319 3.13 -20.94 -23.97
C GLY A 319 1.70 -21.16 -24.45
N PRO A 320 1.44 -21.17 -25.77
CA PRO A 320 0.15 -21.55 -26.30
C PRO A 320 -0.17 -22.99 -25.90
N VAL A 321 -1.45 -23.25 -25.61
CA VAL A 321 -1.92 -24.62 -25.37
C VAL A 321 -1.88 -25.33 -26.72
N GLU A 322 -0.92 -26.23 -26.89
CA GLU A 322 -0.88 -27.12 -28.04
C GLU A 322 -2.22 -27.88 -28.10
N ARG A 323 -2.96 -27.77 -29.21
CA ARG A 323 -4.08 -28.69 -29.43
C ARG A 323 -3.47 -30.08 -29.64
N PRO A 324 -4.01 -31.11 -28.97
CA PRO A 324 -3.69 -32.48 -29.33
C PRO A 324 -4.37 -32.80 -30.66
N ASP A 325 -3.79 -32.34 -31.77
CA ASP A 325 -4.14 -32.83 -33.09
C ASP A 325 -3.30 -34.10 -33.33
N GLY A 326 -4.01 -35.22 -33.44
CA GLY A 326 -3.47 -36.57 -33.54
C GLY A 326 -2.37 -36.69 -34.58
N GLY A 327 -1.21 -37.17 -34.13
CA GLY A 327 -0.12 -37.58 -35.01
C GLY A 327 -0.54 -38.78 -35.87
N LEU A 328 -0.54 -38.51 -37.18
CA LEU A 328 0.03 -39.32 -38.29
C LEU A 328 0.09 -40.84 -38.12
#